data_AF-A0A4D6YF61-F1
#
_entry.id   AF-A0A4D6YF61-F1
#
_cell.length_a   1.000
_cell.length_b   1.000
_cell.length_c   1.000
_cell.angle_alpha   90.00
_cell.angle_beta   90.00
_cell.angle_gamma   90.00
#
_symmetry.space_group_name_H-M   'P 1'
#
loop_
_entity.id
_entity.type
_entity.pdbx_description
1 polymer ?
#
loop_
_entity_poly.entity_id
_entity_poly.type
_entity_poly.pdbx_seq_one_letter_code
_entity_poly.pdbx_strand_id
1 'polypeptide(L)'
;MNKSIQEAYYSNFINNDVWIVSDQLNSLQNIQFTIKNFQKHYESLKLSDNLDQKFMADSNPFLFIINNDFIPINNRQKMLEDFKKIIPDIESQKLISTYANQKFLYQSYLQLISEHPEIDQYLIKNSRNIYKVNFLNDGSIKLVATNLSDLDVNNDSNQIQKYKSFGIRATIIFPPNNSPIMKYSHFVK
;
A
#
# COMPACT_ATOMS: atom_id res chain seq x y z
N MET A 1 1.90 -5.07 24.78
CA MET A 1 2.67 -5.39 23.56
C MET A 1 4.15 -5.39 23.92
N ASN A 2 4.93 -6.41 23.55
CA ASN A 2 6.34 -6.49 23.92
C ASN A 2 7.13 -5.45 23.09
N LYS A 3 7.87 -4.57 23.75
CA LYS A 3 8.56 -3.42 23.14
C LYS A 3 9.53 -3.86 22.03
N SER A 4 10.13 -5.04 22.19
CA SER A 4 11.03 -5.67 21.21
C SER A 4 10.36 -6.07 19.89
N ILE A 5 9.08 -6.43 19.91
CA ILE A 5 8.32 -6.80 18.69
C ILE A 5 7.96 -5.54 17.90
N GLN A 6 7.58 -4.45 18.58
CA GLN A 6 7.37 -3.15 17.92
C GLN A 6 8.64 -2.63 17.25
N GLU A 7 9.79 -2.73 17.94
CA GLU A 7 11.10 -2.32 17.43
C GLU A 7 11.53 -3.19 16.22
N ALA A 8 11.28 -4.51 16.27
CA ALA A 8 11.53 -5.41 15.14
C ALA A 8 10.65 -5.12 13.91
N TYR A 9 9.41 -4.66 14.12
CA TYR A 9 8.57 -4.18 13.02
C TYR A 9 8.97 -2.79 12.54
N TYR A 10 9.60 -1.96 13.35
CA TYR A 10 9.98 -0.60 12.95
C TYR A 10 10.97 -0.60 11.77
N SER A 11 11.96 -1.49 11.76
CA SER A 11 12.90 -1.69 10.64
C SER A 11 12.21 -2.08 9.33
N ASN A 12 11.04 -2.72 9.42
CA ASN A 12 10.23 -3.07 8.25
C ASN A 12 9.60 -1.86 7.54
N PHE A 13 9.60 -0.68 8.16
CA PHE A 13 9.06 0.57 7.62
C PHE A 13 10.15 1.54 7.12
N ILE A 14 11.39 1.47 7.63
CA ILE A 14 12.46 2.47 7.43
C ILE A 14 13.51 2.02 6.40
N ASN A 15 13.14 1.14 5.48
CA ASN A 15 14.16 0.45 4.70
C ASN A 15 14.80 1.27 3.56
N ASN A 16 14.77 2.62 3.59
CA ASN A 16 15.40 3.50 2.59
C ASN A 16 15.45 4.96 3.08
N ASP A 17 16.64 5.58 3.05
CA ASP A 17 16.91 6.98 3.46
C ASP A 17 16.07 8.06 2.74
N VAL A 18 15.33 7.66 1.70
CA VAL A 18 14.53 8.54 0.85
C VAL A 18 13.09 8.70 1.36
N TRP A 19 12.57 7.76 2.13
CA TRP A 19 11.16 7.76 2.53
C TRP A 19 10.94 8.50 3.85
N ILE A 20 10.17 9.58 3.79
CA ILE A 20 9.70 10.31 4.95
C ILE A 20 8.49 9.55 5.51
N VAL A 21 8.65 8.96 6.69
CA VAL A 21 7.53 8.36 7.42
C VAL A 21 6.69 9.49 7.98
N SER A 22 5.40 9.48 7.66
CA SER A 22 4.52 10.54 8.11
C SER A 22 4.14 10.33 9.57
N ASP A 23 4.21 11.41 10.35
CA ASP A 23 3.67 11.49 11.70
C ASP A 23 2.58 12.59 11.82
N GLN A 24 2.37 13.44 10.79
CA GLN A 24 1.62 14.71 10.90
C GLN A 24 0.12 14.65 10.54
N LEU A 25 -0.32 14.08 9.40
CA LEU A 25 -1.77 13.77 9.18
C LEU A 25 -2.14 12.38 9.69
N ASN A 26 -1.14 11.64 10.14
CA ASN A 26 -1.24 10.38 10.84
C ASN A 26 -1.60 10.57 12.30
N SER A 27 -2.64 11.38 12.59
CA SER A 27 -3.27 11.29 13.90
C SER A 27 -3.62 9.81 14.12
N LEU A 28 -3.28 9.28 15.29
CA LEU A 28 -3.57 7.89 15.64
C LEU A 28 -5.03 7.55 15.34
N GLN A 29 -5.93 8.52 15.44
CA GLN A 29 -7.34 8.44 15.09
C GLN A 29 -7.58 8.18 13.59
N ASN A 30 -6.90 8.87 12.67
CA ASN A 30 -7.06 8.67 11.22
C ASN A 30 -6.56 7.29 10.76
N ILE A 31 -5.43 6.84 11.32
CA ILE A 31 -4.91 5.49 11.07
C ILE A 31 -5.89 4.44 11.60
N GLN A 32 -6.36 4.59 12.83
CA GLN A 32 -7.33 3.67 13.43
C GLN A 32 -8.66 3.65 12.66
N PHE A 33 -9.15 4.81 12.21
CA PHE A 33 -10.34 4.90 11.38
C PHE A 33 -10.16 4.17 10.05
N THR A 34 -9.00 4.35 9.40
CA THR A 34 -8.68 3.64 8.16
C THR A 34 -8.60 2.13 8.38
N ILE A 35 -7.86 1.67 9.40
CA ILE A 35 -7.80 0.25 9.80
C ILE A 35 -9.21 -0.28 10.03
N LYS A 36 -10.05 0.43 10.78
CA LYS A 36 -11.42 0.00 11.10
C LYS A 36 -12.29 -0.12 9.84
N ASN A 37 -12.17 0.79 8.89
CA ASN A 37 -12.91 0.73 7.63
C ASN A 37 -12.52 -0.48 6.79
N PHE A 38 -11.22 -0.72 6.61
CA PHE A 38 -10.75 -1.91 5.92
C PHE A 38 -11.11 -3.20 6.67
N GLN A 39 -11.00 -3.20 8.00
CA GLN A 39 -11.38 -4.35 8.82
C GLN A 39 -12.87 -4.66 8.67
N LYS A 40 -13.75 -3.65 8.71
CA LYS A 40 -15.19 -3.84 8.50
C LYS A 40 -15.48 -4.46 7.13
N HIS A 41 -14.76 -4.01 6.10
CA HIS A 41 -14.88 -4.57 4.76
C HIS A 41 -14.38 -6.02 4.70
N TYR A 42 -13.25 -6.31 5.34
CA TYR A 42 -12.71 -7.67 5.46
C TYR A 42 -13.69 -8.61 6.17
N GLU A 43 -14.26 -8.21 7.31
CA GLU A 43 -15.26 -9.02 8.02
C GLU A 43 -16.52 -9.27 7.16
N SER A 44 -16.91 -8.31 6.31
CA SER A 44 -18.00 -8.54 5.35
C SER A 44 -17.62 -9.54 4.25
N LEU A 45 -16.37 -9.52 3.78
CA LEU A 45 -15.85 -10.46 2.79
C LEU A 45 -15.71 -11.88 3.34
N LYS A 46 -15.42 -12.04 4.63
CA LYS A 46 -15.39 -13.37 5.27
C LYS A 46 -16.70 -14.13 5.10
N LEU A 47 -17.83 -13.42 5.13
CA LEU A 47 -19.17 -13.98 4.94
C LEU A 47 -19.48 -14.34 3.48
N SER A 48 -18.57 -14.06 2.55
CA SER A 48 -18.70 -14.36 1.12
C SER A 48 -17.61 -15.32 0.66
N ASP A 49 -17.85 -16.01 -0.46
CA ASP A 49 -16.83 -16.86 -1.11
C ASP A 49 -15.92 -16.08 -2.09
N ASN A 50 -16.09 -14.75 -2.14
CA ASN A 50 -15.44 -13.90 -3.11
C ASN A 50 -14.26 -13.12 -2.50
N LEU A 51 -13.31 -12.78 -3.37
CA LEU A 51 -12.28 -11.79 -3.07
C LEU A 51 -12.83 -10.38 -3.33
N ASP A 52 -12.15 -9.37 -2.81
CA ASP A 52 -12.51 -7.97 -3.09
C ASP A 52 -12.55 -7.70 -4.60
N GLN A 53 -13.61 -7.05 -5.08
CA GLN A 53 -13.77 -6.74 -6.50
C GLN A 53 -12.70 -5.78 -7.04
N LYS A 54 -12.13 -4.94 -6.19
CA LYS A 54 -11.04 -4.00 -6.53
C LYS A 54 -9.67 -4.66 -6.49
N PHE A 55 -9.57 -5.88 -5.96
CA PHE A 55 -8.32 -6.62 -5.97
C PHE A 55 -7.89 -6.90 -7.41
N MET A 56 -6.63 -6.57 -7.71
CA MET A 56 -6.04 -6.75 -9.04
C MET A 56 -6.84 -6.09 -10.17
N ALA A 57 -7.48 -4.96 -9.87
CA ALA A 57 -8.30 -4.19 -10.80
C ALA A 57 -7.87 -2.71 -10.89
N ASP A 58 -6.60 -2.44 -10.60
CA ASP A 58 -6.03 -1.10 -10.66
C ASP A 58 -6.05 -0.57 -12.10
N SER A 59 -6.31 0.73 -12.25
CA SER A 59 -6.25 1.40 -13.56
C SER A 59 -4.83 1.63 -14.05
N ASN A 60 -3.87 1.79 -13.12
CA ASN A 60 -2.46 1.97 -13.42
C ASN A 60 -1.78 0.61 -13.58
N PRO A 61 -0.69 0.52 -14.38
CA PRO A 61 0.20 -0.64 -14.35
C PRO A 61 0.59 -1.00 -12.92
N PHE A 62 0.52 -2.28 -12.57
CA PHE A 62 0.81 -2.71 -11.21
C PHE A 62 1.60 -4.01 -11.15
N LEU A 63 2.42 -4.16 -10.12
CA LEU A 63 3.16 -5.38 -9.82
C LEU A 63 2.60 -6.00 -8.55
N PHE A 64 2.48 -7.33 -8.52
CA PHE A 64 2.07 -8.07 -7.35
C PHE A 64 3.11 -9.12 -6.98
N ILE A 65 3.60 -9.05 -5.75
CA ILE A 65 4.69 -9.88 -5.25
C ILE A 65 4.25 -10.51 -3.93
N ILE A 66 4.34 -11.83 -3.82
CA ILE A 66 4.07 -12.56 -2.58
C ILE A 66 5.34 -13.28 -2.16
N ASN A 67 5.83 -12.96 -0.97
CA ASN A 67 7.16 -13.28 -0.50
C ASN A 67 8.22 -12.76 -1.49
N ASN A 68 8.66 -13.62 -2.41
CA ASN A 68 9.57 -13.31 -3.51
C ASN A 68 9.03 -13.78 -4.88
N ASP A 69 7.82 -14.33 -4.92
CA ASP A 69 7.17 -14.81 -6.14
C ASP A 69 6.38 -13.67 -6.79
N PHE A 70 6.60 -13.49 -8.09
CA PHE A 70 5.90 -12.49 -8.88
C PHE A 70 4.65 -13.12 -9.53
N ILE A 71 3.51 -12.43 -9.44
CA ILE A 71 2.32 -12.79 -10.23
C ILE A 71 2.40 -12.07 -11.57
N PRO A 72 2.56 -12.79 -12.70
CA PRO A 72 2.65 -12.17 -14.01
C PRO A 72 1.38 -11.42 -14.38
N ILE A 73 1.52 -10.17 -14.80
CA ILE A 73 0.39 -9.40 -15.32
C ILE A 73 -0.03 -10.00 -16.65
N ASN A 74 -1.20 -10.63 -16.68
CA ASN A 74 -1.77 -11.24 -17.87
C ASN A 74 -3.24 -10.83 -18.04
N ASN A 75 -4.18 -11.71 -17.71
CA ASN A 75 -5.59 -11.37 -17.59
C ASN A 75 -6.00 -11.50 -16.11
N ARG A 76 -7.01 -10.73 -15.69
CA ARG A 76 -7.40 -10.68 -14.28
C ARG A 76 -7.73 -12.05 -13.69
N GLN A 77 -8.41 -12.90 -14.45
CA GLN A 77 -8.79 -14.23 -13.98
C GLN A 77 -7.58 -15.11 -13.66
N LYS A 78 -6.59 -15.14 -14.56
CA LYS A 78 -5.37 -15.94 -14.39
C LYS A 78 -4.52 -15.41 -13.24
N MET A 79 -4.43 -14.11 -13.04
CA MET A 79 -3.75 -13.54 -11.86
C MET A 79 -4.44 -13.95 -10.55
N LEU A 80 -5.78 -14.00 -10.53
CA LEU A 80 -6.54 -14.47 -9.36
C LEU A 80 -6.34 -15.97 -9.13
N GLU A 81 -6.26 -16.78 -10.18
CA GLU A 81 -5.95 -18.21 -10.08
C GLU A 81 -4.53 -18.44 -9.55
N ASP A 82 -3.54 -17.72 -10.07
CA ASP A 82 -2.15 -17.80 -9.63
C ASP A 82 -2.01 -17.32 -8.17
N PHE A 83 -2.71 -16.24 -7.80
CA PHE A 83 -2.81 -15.77 -6.42
C PHE A 83 -3.34 -16.85 -5.46
N LYS A 84 -4.46 -17.49 -5.81
CA LYS A 84 -5.09 -18.55 -5.00
C LYS A 84 -4.21 -19.79 -4.89
N LYS A 85 -3.37 -20.08 -5.89
CA LYS A 85 -2.38 -21.17 -5.83
C LYS A 85 -1.24 -20.85 -4.87
N ILE A 86 -0.74 -19.61 -4.89
CA ILE A 86 0.37 -19.18 -4.02
C ILE A 86 -0.07 -19.08 -2.56
N ILE A 87 -1.30 -18.59 -2.31
CA ILE A 87 -1.87 -18.45 -0.97
C ILE A 87 -3.09 -19.36 -0.86
N PRO A 88 -2.93 -20.62 -0.41
CA PRO A 88 -4.05 -21.55 -0.33
C PRO A 88 -5.04 -21.23 0.81
N ASP A 89 -4.60 -20.50 1.84
CA ASP A 89 -5.46 -20.12 2.97
C ASP A 89 -6.47 -19.04 2.57
N ILE A 90 -7.76 -19.37 2.67
CA ILE A 90 -8.88 -18.52 2.22
C ILE A 90 -8.95 -17.21 3.03
N GLU A 91 -8.69 -17.26 4.33
CA GLU A 91 -8.75 -16.07 5.18
C GLU A 91 -7.64 -15.08 4.80
N SER A 92 -6.42 -15.58 4.59
CA SER A 92 -5.30 -14.79 4.07
C SER A 92 -5.60 -14.22 2.69
N GLN A 93 -6.21 -15.00 1.79
CA GLN A 93 -6.63 -14.52 0.47
C GLN A 93 -7.58 -13.32 0.59
N LYS A 94 -8.63 -13.44 1.41
CA LYS A 94 -9.62 -12.38 1.64
C LYS A 94 -8.99 -11.15 2.26
N LEU A 95 -8.13 -11.34 3.27
CA LEU A 95 -7.41 -10.27 3.94
C LEU A 95 -6.55 -9.50 2.93
N ILE A 96 -5.69 -10.19 2.19
CA ILE A 96 -4.80 -9.56 1.22
C ILE A 96 -5.60 -8.85 0.13
N SER A 97 -6.68 -9.45 -0.36
CA SER A 97 -7.53 -8.82 -1.38
C SER A 97 -8.17 -7.51 -0.91
N THR A 98 -8.48 -7.42 0.39
CA THR A 98 -9.08 -6.23 1.00
C THR A 98 -8.12 -5.04 1.05
N TYR A 99 -6.82 -5.31 1.31
CA TYR A 99 -5.84 -4.25 1.54
C TYR A 99 -4.93 -3.98 0.34
N ALA A 100 -4.74 -4.94 -0.57
CA ALA A 100 -3.87 -4.78 -1.73
C ALA A 100 -4.61 -4.16 -2.93
N ASN A 101 -5.02 -2.89 -2.77
CA ASN A 101 -5.64 -2.10 -3.83
C ASN A 101 -5.30 -0.61 -3.68
N GLN A 102 -5.54 0.17 -4.73
CA GLN A 102 -5.12 1.57 -4.79
C GLN A 102 -5.70 2.45 -3.66
N LYS A 103 -6.89 2.13 -3.14
CA LYS A 103 -7.47 2.91 -2.03
C LYS A 103 -6.62 2.85 -0.76
N PHE A 104 -5.82 1.80 -0.61
CA PHE A 104 -4.92 1.65 0.52
C PHE A 104 -3.83 2.73 0.57
N LEU A 105 -3.51 3.34 -0.57
CA LEU A 105 -2.52 4.41 -0.69
C LEU A 105 -3.08 5.81 -0.44
N TYR A 106 -4.41 5.96 -0.35
CA TYR A 106 -5.07 7.27 -0.37
C TYR A 106 -4.59 8.20 0.75
N GLN A 107 -4.44 7.70 1.98
CA GLN A 107 -3.97 8.53 3.09
C GLN A 107 -2.52 8.99 2.90
N SER A 108 -1.66 8.14 2.31
CA SER A 108 -0.30 8.53 1.98
C SER A 108 -0.26 9.59 0.88
N TYR A 109 -1.21 9.58 -0.06
CA TYR A 109 -1.36 10.61 -1.09
C TYR A 109 -1.82 11.94 -0.50
N LEU A 110 -2.85 11.93 0.34
CA LEU A 110 -3.31 13.14 1.02
C LEU A 110 -2.20 13.79 1.86
N GLN A 111 -1.35 12.98 2.49
CA GLN A 111 -0.18 13.50 3.19
C GLN A 111 0.78 14.23 2.26
N LEU A 112 1.17 13.55 1.18
CA LEU A 112 2.10 14.09 0.19
C LEU A 112 1.63 15.47 -0.30
N ILE A 113 0.36 15.59 -0.68
CA ILE A 113 -0.20 16.85 -1.19
C ILE A 113 -0.30 17.92 -0.10
N SER A 114 -0.55 17.55 1.14
CA SER A 114 -0.56 18.52 2.25
C SER A 114 0.81 19.10 2.55
N GLU A 115 1.88 18.31 2.41
CA GLU A 115 3.26 18.75 2.65
C GLU A 115 3.89 19.42 1.42
N HIS A 116 3.46 19.00 0.23
CA HIS A 116 3.95 19.47 -1.07
C HIS A 116 2.78 19.83 -2.00
N PRO A 117 2.00 20.88 -1.68
CA PRO A 117 0.82 21.26 -2.47
C PRO A 117 1.17 21.66 -3.91
N GLU A 118 2.43 22.01 -4.19
CA GLU A 118 2.90 22.24 -5.55
C GLU A 118 2.78 21.01 -6.46
N ILE A 119 2.67 19.79 -5.90
CA ILE A 119 2.53 18.55 -6.69
C ILE A 119 1.26 18.54 -7.54
N ASP A 120 0.17 19.15 -7.06
CA ASP A 120 -1.10 19.21 -7.79
C ASP A 120 -1.01 20.03 -9.09
N GLN A 121 0.09 20.76 -9.30
CA GLN A 121 0.33 21.58 -10.49
C GLN A 121 1.09 20.82 -11.60
N TYR A 122 1.63 19.64 -11.29
CA TYR A 122 2.36 18.82 -12.25
C TYR A 122 1.45 17.81 -12.97
N LEU A 123 1.85 17.43 -14.18
CA LEU A 123 1.29 16.28 -14.87
C LEU A 123 1.93 15.01 -14.33
N ILE A 124 1.11 14.11 -13.80
CA ILE A 124 1.56 12.80 -13.29
C ILE A 124 1.69 11.84 -14.48
N LYS A 125 2.89 11.29 -14.67
CA LYS A 125 3.21 10.32 -15.73
C LYS A 125 3.79 9.03 -15.16
N ASN A 126 3.73 7.96 -15.96
CA ASN A 126 4.34 6.65 -15.66
C ASN A 126 3.98 6.08 -14.28
N SER A 127 2.78 6.41 -13.79
CA SER A 127 2.32 6.00 -12.48
C SER A 127 2.17 4.48 -12.43
N ARG A 128 2.75 3.86 -11.41
CA ARG A 128 2.69 2.40 -11.22
C ARG A 128 2.51 2.03 -9.77
N ASN A 129 1.70 1.00 -9.52
CA ASN A 129 1.49 0.43 -8.19
C ASN A 129 2.34 -0.82 -7.99
N ILE A 130 2.79 -1.04 -6.77
CA ILE A 130 3.55 -2.23 -6.37
C ILE A 130 2.95 -2.71 -5.07
N TYR A 131 2.41 -3.93 -5.09
CA TYR A 131 1.90 -4.61 -3.91
C TYR A 131 2.85 -5.74 -3.55
N LYS A 132 3.41 -5.67 -2.35
CA LYS A 132 4.28 -6.71 -1.81
C LYS A 132 3.66 -7.26 -0.53
N VAL A 133 3.45 -8.56 -0.51
CA VAL A 133 2.98 -9.30 0.66
C VAL A 133 4.09 -10.20 1.15
N ASN A 134 4.34 -10.27 2.45
CA ASN A 134 5.30 -11.17 3.06
C ASN A 134 4.68 -11.87 4.25
N PHE A 135 4.76 -13.19 4.28
CA PHE A 135 4.48 -13.98 5.48
C PHE A 135 5.76 -14.00 6.33
N LEU A 136 5.65 -13.55 7.58
CA LEU A 136 6.77 -13.46 8.50
C LEU A 136 6.87 -14.74 9.35
N ASN A 137 8.07 -15.02 9.88
CA ASN A 137 8.35 -16.24 10.64
C ASN A 137 7.51 -16.39 11.91
N ASP A 138 6.97 -15.29 12.44
CA ASP A 138 6.09 -15.25 13.61
C ASP A 138 4.61 -15.46 13.27
N GLY A 139 4.29 -15.79 12.00
CA GLY A 139 2.93 -15.95 11.50
C GLY A 139 2.24 -14.65 11.10
N SER A 140 2.92 -13.50 11.22
CA SER A 140 2.35 -12.21 10.79
C SER A 140 2.34 -12.07 9.27
N ILE A 141 1.40 -11.27 8.76
CA ILE A 141 1.35 -10.89 7.35
C ILE A 141 1.73 -9.42 7.23
N LYS A 142 2.78 -9.12 6.46
CA LYS A 142 3.18 -7.76 6.10
C LYS A 142 2.71 -7.46 4.69
N LEU A 143 2.00 -6.37 4.49
CA LEU A 143 1.58 -5.87 3.19
C LEU A 143 2.12 -4.46 3.00
N VAL A 144 2.78 -4.23 1.87
CA VAL A 144 3.31 -2.94 1.44
C VAL A 144 2.69 -2.60 0.08
N ALA A 145 1.90 -1.55 0.02
CA ALA A 145 1.52 -0.92 -1.24
C ALA A 145 2.44 0.28 -1.47
N THR A 146 2.93 0.44 -2.68
CA THR A 146 3.73 1.59 -3.11
C THR A 146 3.20 2.09 -4.45
N ASN A 147 3.02 3.39 -4.60
CA ASN A 147 2.89 4.02 -5.91
C ASN A 147 4.13 4.86 -6.19
N LEU A 148 4.62 4.78 -7.42
CA LEU A 148 5.72 5.59 -7.94
C LEU A 148 5.23 6.30 -9.18
N SER A 149 5.49 7.59 -9.27
CA SER A 149 5.08 8.41 -10.41
C SER A 149 6.13 9.44 -10.77
N ASP A 150 6.23 9.73 -12.07
CA ASP A 150 7.04 10.82 -12.60
C ASP A 150 6.19 12.10 -12.64
N LEU A 151 6.84 13.24 -12.45
CA LEU A 151 6.24 14.56 -12.52
C LEU A 151 6.78 15.29 -13.75
N ASP A 152 5.89 15.92 -14.49
CA ASP A 152 6.23 16.75 -15.64
C ASP A 152 5.55 18.11 -15.53
N VAL A 153 6.21 19.15 -16.04
CA VAL A 153 5.63 20.48 -16.03
C VAL A 153 4.51 20.52 -17.06
N ASN A 154 3.40 21.17 -16.73
CA ASN A 154 2.38 21.43 -17.73
C ASN A 154 2.92 22.46 -18.73
N ASN A 155 2.84 22.20 -20.04
CA ASN A 155 3.45 23.05 -21.08
C ASN A 155 2.98 24.51 -21.05
N ASP A 156 1.84 24.78 -20.44
CA ASP A 156 1.25 26.11 -20.28
C ASP A 156 1.70 26.86 -19.01
N SER A 157 2.56 26.26 -18.17
CA SER A 157 3.04 26.90 -16.93
C SER A 157 4.48 27.41 -17.07
N ASN A 158 4.69 28.68 -16.69
CA ASN A 158 6.03 29.29 -16.58
C ASN A 158 6.80 28.80 -15.33
N GLN A 159 6.50 27.59 -14.83
CA GLN A 159 7.04 27.09 -13.59
C GLN A 159 8.32 26.30 -13.81
N ILE A 160 9.32 26.55 -12.96
CA ILE A 160 10.55 25.77 -12.93
C ILE A 160 10.26 24.45 -12.21
N GLN A 161 10.52 23.34 -12.88
CA GLN A 161 10.33 22.00 -12.31
C GLN A 161 11.19 21.82 -11.06
N LYS A 162 10.54 21.79 -9.88
CA LYS A 162 11.21 21.55 -8.60
C LYS A 162 11.42 20.07 -8.32
N TYR A 163 10.46 19.23 -8.72
CA TYR A 163 10.49 17.78 -8.53
C TYR A 163 10.30 17.04 -9.86
N LYS A 164 11.03 15.95 -10.03
CA LYS A 164 10.97 15.00 -11.13
C LYS A 164 10.08 13.80 -10.83
N SER A 165 9.91 13.42 -9.57
CA SER A 165 9.09 12.27 -9.21
C SER A 165 8.63 12.32 -7.74
N PHE A 166 7.64 11.49 -7.44
CA PHE A 166 7.25 11.19 -6.07
C PHE A 166 6.99 9.70 -5.89
N GLY A 167 6.96 9.29 -4.62
CA GLY A 167 6.44 8.00 -4.23
C GLY A 167 5.58 8.12 -2.99
N ILE A 168 4.54 7.29 -2.92
CA ILE A 168 3.69 7.13 -1.75
C ILE A 168 3.63 5.66 -1.37
N ARG A 169 3.52 5.37 -0.07
CA ARG A 169 3.56 4.01 0.44
C ARG A 169 2.67 3.88 1.66
N ALA A 170 1.91 2.79 1.69
CA ALA A 170 1.17 2.31 2.84
C ALA A 170 1.73 0.94 3.22
N THR A 171 2.10 0.78 4.48
CA THR A 171 2.55 -0.51 5.03
C THR A 171 1.65 -0.89 6.18
N ILE A 172 1.16 -2.12 6.18
CA ILE A 172 0.44 -2.71 7.30
C ILE A 172 1.05 -4.05 7.67
N ILE A 173 1.11 -4.32 8.97
CA ILE A 173 1.49 -5.61 9.52
C ILE A 173 0.30 -6.12 10.32
N PHE A 174 -0.09 -7.37 10.08
CA PHE A 174 -1.13 -8.10 10.79
C PHE A 174 -0.48 -9.14 11.69
N PRO A 175 -0.24 -8.84 12.98
CA PRO A 175 0.27 -9.82 13.92
C PRO A 175 -0.84 -10.84 14.28
N PRO A 176 -0.51 -12.11 14.57
CA PRO A 176 -1.53 -13.14 14.84
C PRO A 176 -2.49 -12.81 15.98
N ASN A 177 -1.99 -12.16 17.03
CA ASN A 177 -2.71 -11.96 18.29
C ASN A 177 -2.83 -10.47 18.69
N ASN A 178 -2.53 -9.53 17.79
CA ASN A 178 -2.56 -8.10 18.10
C ASN A 178 -3.28 -7.31 17.00
N SER A 179 -3.65 -6.08 17.32
CA SER A 179 -4.19 -5.16 16.33
C SER A 179 -3.21 -4.88 15.19
N PRO A 180 -3.69 -4.65 13.96
CA PRO A 180 -2.84 -4.31 12.84
C PRO A 180 -2.05 -3.02 13.10
N ILE A 181 -0.81 -2.98 12.63
CA ILE A 181 0.07 -1.82 12.75
C ILE A 181 0.25 -1.24 11.35
N MET A 182 -0.16 0.00 11.14
CA MET A 182 -0.11 0.65 9.84
C MET A 182 0.72 1.92 9.89
N LYS A 183 1.49 2.17 8.83
CA LYS A 183 2.22 3.41 8.60
C LYS A 183 2.13 3.86 7.16
N TYR A 184 2.20 5.17 6.98
CA TYR A 184 2.30 5.81 5.68
C TYR A 184 3.64 6.52 5.54
N SER A 185 4.16 6.56 4.32
CA SER A 185 5.41 7.24 4.02
C SER A 185 5.39 7.73 2.59
N HIS A 186 6.07 8.82 2.32
CA HIS A 186 6.18 9.37 0.97
C HIS A 186 7.59 9.90 0.71
N PHE A 187 7.89 10.25 -0.54
CA PHE A 187 9.04 11.03 -0.92
C PHE A 187 8.73 11.91 -2.12
N VAL A 188 9.52 12.96 -2.29
CA VAL A 188 9.60 13.79 -3.50
C VAL A 188 11.07 13.89 -3.92
N LYS A 189 11.34 13.93 -5.22
CA LYS A 189 12.69 14.05 -5.78
C LYS A 189 12.69 14.92 -7.02
#